data_AF-A0A382JNA8-F1
#
_entry.id   AF-A0A382JNA8-F1
#
_cell.length_a   1.000
_cell.length_b   1.000
_cell.length_c   1.000
_cell.angle_alpha   90.00
_cell.angle_beta   90.00
_cell.angle_gamma   90.00
#
_symmetry.space_group_name_H-M   'P 1'
#
loop_
_entity.id
_entity.type
_entity.pdbx_description
1 polymer ?
#
loop_
_entity_poly.entity_id
_entity_poly.type
_entity_poly.pdbx_seq_one_letter_code
_entity_poly.pdbx_strand_id
1 'polypeptide(L)'
;MIFDGISDPIVGAFSDNFHSKLGRRHPFMYASAIPFGLAFYFLFSPPESFSGVNLFLWLTFFAISLRLMMTFFLLPYYALGAELTENYNDRTALVAYRNMFSFVAAMILSIVAFTVYFKSTDAYPQGQLNPAAYPAFALTFAIVSVIVI
;
A
#
# COMPACT_ATOMS: atom_id res chain seq x y z
N MET A 1 11.71 7.03 5.40
CA MET A 1 13.03 7.62 5.10
C MET A 1 14.16 6.94 5.86
N ILE A 2 14.27 7.07 7.20
CA ILE A 2 15.30 6.34 7.95
C ILE A 2 14.96 4.84 8.05
N PHE A 3 13.70 4.53 8.39
CA PHE A 3 13.23 3.14 8.45
C PHE A 3 13.39 2.42 7.11
N ASP A 4 12.92 3.05 6.03
CA ASP A 4 13.04 2.54 4.65
C ASP A 4 14.51 2.25 4.27
N GLY A 5 15.45 3.13 4.67
CA GLY A 5 16.88 2.92 4.43
C GLY A 5 17.47 1.68 5.11
N ILE A 6 16.78 1.12 6.12
CA ILE A 6 17.18 -0.11 6.81
C ILE A 6 16.34 -1.29 6.30
N SER A 7 15.02 -1.12 6.17
CA SER A 7 14.12 -2.20 5.74
C SER A 7 14.39 -2.64 4.32
N ASP A 8 14.67 -1.71 3.40
CA ASP A 8 14.76 -2.03 1.97
C ASP A 8 15.95 -2.95 1.66
N PRO A 9 17.19 -2.72 2.17
CA PRO A 9 18.30 -3.66 1.99
C PRO A 9 18.04 -5.03 2.62
N ILE A 10 17.42 -5.07 3.81
CA ILE A 10 17.12 -6.34 4.51
C ILE A 10 16.12 -7.17 3.72
N VAL A 11 15.02 -6.56 3.30
CA VAL A 11 13.98 -7.23 2.52
C VAL A 11 14.52 -7.65 1.15
N GLY A 12 15.32 -6.80 0.50
CA GLY A 12 16.00 -7.14 -0.76
C GLY A 12 16.85 -8.40 -0.61
N ALA A 13 17.80 -8.41 0.34
CA ALA A 13 18.67 -9.55 0.60
C ALA A 13 17.90 -10.82 0.98
N PHE A 14 16.84 -10.70 1.78
CA PHE A 14 16.03 -11.84 2.18
C PHE A 14 15.23 -12.40 0.99
N SER A 15 14.65 -11.53 0.17
CA SER A 15 13.90 -11.93 -1.01
C SER A 15 14.77 -12.59 -2.09
N ASP A 16 16.02 -12.15 -2.26
CA ASP A 16 16.93 -12.69 -3.27
C ASP A 16 17.58 -14.04 -2.88
N ASN A 17 17.53 -14.42 -1.61
CA ASN A 17 18.05 -15.70 -1.12
C ASN A 17 16.96 -16.74 -0.81
N PHE A 18 15.69 -16.35 -0.90
CA PHE A 18 14.58 -17.23 -0.54
C PHE A 18 14.28 -18.26 -1.64
N HIS A 19 14.24 -19.53 -1.27
CA HIS A 19 13.92 -20.62 -2.19
C HIS A 19 12.56 -21.22 -1.82
N SER A 20 11.57 -21.09 -2.70
CA SER A 20 10.23 -21.63 -2.49
C SER A 20 9.70 -22.31 -3.75
N LYS A 21 8.69 -23.17 -3.58
CA LYS A 21 7.99 -23.83 -4.70
C LYS A 21 7.21 -22.84 -5.59
N LEU A 22 6.89 -21.65 -5.08
CA LEU A 22 6.20 -20.58 -5.82
C LEU A 22 7.19 -19.61 -6.50
N GLY A 23 8.48 -19.98 -6.53
CA GLY A 23 9.55 -19.10 -6.96
C GLY A 23 10.11 -18.25 -5.82
N ARG A 24 11.11 -17.43 -6.15
CA ARG A 24 11.89 -16.67 -5.18
C ARG A 24 11.15 -15.45 -4.62
N ARG A 25 10.36 -14.78 -5.47
CA ARG A 25 9.84 -13.42 -5.23
C ARG A 25 8.34 -13.36 -4.89
N HIS A 26 7.54 -14.24 -5.48
CA HIS A 26 6.09 -14.28 -5.29
C HIS A 26 5.63 -14.50 -3.83
N PRO A 27 6.28 -15.35 -3.00
CA PRO A 27 5.84 -15.56 -1.62
C PRO A 27 5.79 -14.27 -0.80
N PHE A 28 6.75 -13.37 -1.00
CA PHE A 28 6.79 -12.08 -0.29
C PHE A 28 5.66 -11.16 -0.71
N MET A 29 5.35 -11.13 -2.01
CA MET A 29 4.25 -10.33 -2.54
C MET A 29 2.93 -10.80 -1.93
N TYR A 30 2.62 -12.10 -1.99
CA TYR A 30 1.36 -12.64 -1.45
C TYR A 30 1.29 -12.56 0.07
N ALA A 31 2.41 -12.79 0.77
CA ALA A 31 2.44 -12.67 2.23
C ALA A 31 2.21 -11.23 2.70
N SER A 32 2.56 -10.23 1.88
CA SER A 32 2.36 -8.82 2.21
C SER A 32 0.91 -8.34 2.04
N ALA A 33 0.08 -9.03 1.23
CA ALA A 33 -1.28 -8.61 0.89
C ALA A 33 -2.16 -8.37 2.13
N ILE A 34 -2.35 -9.40 2.93
CA ILE A 34 -3.25 -9.36 4.10
C ILE A 34 -2.74 -8.37 5.16
N PRO A 35 -1.46 -8.41 5.59
CA PRO A 35 -0.94 -7.46 6.55
C PRO A 35 -0.98 -6.01 6.05
N PHE A 36 -0.80 -5.77 4.74
CA PHE A 36 -0.93 -4.45 4.14
C PHE A 36 -2.36 -3.91 4.29
N GLY A 37 -3.37 -4.70 3.91
CA GLY A 37 -4.77 -4.31 4.04
C GLY A 37 -5.17 -4.04 5.49
N LEU A 38 -4.75 -4.90 6.43
CA LEU A 38 -4.99 -4.69 7.86
C LEU A 38 -4.32 -3.41 8.37
N ALA A 39 -3.05 -3.18 8.02
CA ALA A 39 -2.35 -1.97 8.43
C ALA A 39 -3.00 -0.71 7.86
N PHE A 40 -3.48 -0.76 6.61
CA PHE A 40 -4.22 0.34 5.99
C PHE A 40 -5.52 0.61 6.75
N TYR A 41 -6.30 -0.43 7.04
CA TYR A 41 -7.56 -0.29 7.77
C TYR A 41 -7.36 0.39 9.13
N PHE A 42 -6.44 -0.12 9.94
CA PHE A 42 -6.20 0.41 11.29
C PHE A 42 -5.53 1.78 11.30
N LEU A 43 -4.78 2.13 10.24
CA LEU A 43 -4.20 3.47 10.09
C LEU A 43 -5.29 4.53 9.88
N PHE A 44 -6.31 4.22 9.08
CA PHE A 44 -7.39 5.15 8.76
C PHE A 44 -8.60 5.03 9.70
N SER A 45 -8.71 3.97 10.49
CA SER A 45 -9.78 3.76 11.48
C SER A 45 -9.21 3.53 12.89
N PRO A 46 -8.56 4.53 13.51
CA PRO A 46 -8.08 4.41 14.89
C PRO A 46 -9.24 4.33 15.89
N PRO A 47 -9.07 3.64 17.04
CA PRO A 47 -10.08 3.63 18.10
C PRO A 47 -10.35 5.04 18.64
N GLU A 48 -11.63 5.41 18.80
CA GLU A 48 -12.04 6.74 19.29
C GLU A 48 -11.54 7.04 20.71
N SER A 49 -11.25 6.00 21.50
CA SER A 49 -10.71 6.14 22.86
C SER A 49 -9.24 6.57 22.91
N PHE A 50 -8.53 6.53 21.77
CA PHE A 50 -7.10 6.84 21.73
C PHE A 50 -6.90 8.33 21.47
N SER A 51 -6.13 8.98 22.36
CA SER A 51 -5.77 10.39 22.23
C SER A 51 -4.31 10.62 22.65
N GLY A 52 -3.77 11.78 22.28
CA GLY A 52 -2.40 12.19 22.61
C GLY A 52 -1.35 11.16 22.20
N VAL A 53 -0.58 10.67 23.17
CA VAL A 53 0.52 9.73 22.96
C VAL A 53 0.02 8.37 22.43
N ASN A 54 -1.13 7.88 22.89
CA ASN A 54 -1.65 6.58 22.45
C ASN A 54 -2.03 6.60 20.98
N LEU A 55 -2.69 7.67 20.53
CA LEU A 55 -3.00 7.87 19.12
C LEU A 55 -1.73 8.03 18.28
N PHE A 56 -0.76 8.79 18.78
CA PHE A 56 0.54 8.95 18.10
C PHE A 56 1.25 7.61 17.90
N LEU A 57 1.34 6.78 18.95
CA LEU A 57 1.97 5.45 18.87
C LEU A 57 1.20 4.52 17.91
N TRP A 58 -0.13 4.54 17.96
CA TRP A 58 -0.98 3.77 17.06
C TRP A 58 -0.74 4.12 15.60
N LEU A 59 -0.87 5.41 15.24
CA LEU A 59 -0.66 5.89 13.88
C LEU A 59 0.76 5.63 13.40
N THR A 60 1.76 5.84 14.26
CA THR A 60 3.17 5.60 13.93
C THR A 60 3.41 4.12 13.65
N PHE A 61 2.91 3.22 14.50
CA PHE A 61 3.04 1.78 14.34
C PHE A 61 2.44 1.32 13.01
N PHE A 62 1.16 1.65 12.76
CA PHE A 62 0.49 1.22 11.53
C PHE A 62 1.05 1.89 10.27
N ALA A 63 1.52 3.14 10.35
CA ALA A 63 2.20 3.79 9.23
C ALA A 63 3.52 3.09 8.87
N ILE A 64 4.31 2.70 9.88
CA ILE A 64 5.56 1.94 9.68
C ILE A 64 5.25 0.53 9.16
N SER A 65 4.26 -0.15 9.72
CA SER A 65 3.84 -1.48 9.24
C SER A 65 3.37 -1.42 7.79
N LEU A 66 2.56 -0.44 7.42
CA LEU A 66 2.10 -0.25 6.05
C LEU A 66 3.27 -0.03 5.08
N ARG A 67 4.23 0.83 5.47
CA ARG A 67 5.47 1.07 4.71
C ARG A 67 6.29 -0.20 4.55
N LEU A 68 6.48 -0.96 5.62
CA LEU A 68 7.22 -2.22 5.58
C LEU A 68 6.57 -3.22 4.63
N MET A 69 5.24 -3.40 4.70
CA MET A 69 4.52 -4.30 3.81
C MET A 69 4.58 -3.83 2.35
N MET A 70 4.55 -2.52 2.13
CA MET A 70 4.78 -1.94 0.80
C MET A 70 6.17 -2.30 0.27
N THR A 71 7.23 -2.24 1.09
CA THR A 71 8.59 -2.67 0.70
C THR A 71 8.63 -4.16 0.34
N PHE A 72 7.98 -5.03 1.13
CA PHE A 72 7.88 -6.47 0.85
C PHE A 72 7.17 -6.79 -0.46
N PHE A 73 6.29 -5.91 -0.95
CA PHE A 73 5.68 -6.05 -2.26
C PHE A 73 6.52 -5.43 -3.39
N LEU A 74 6.91 -4.15 -3.22
CA LEU A 74 7.51 -3.34 -4.29
C LEU A 74 8.89 -3.85 -4.71
N LEU A 75 9.73 -4.29 -3.78
CA LEU A 75 11.09 -4.75 -4.13
C LEU A 75 11.04 -6.01 -5.00
N PRO A 76 10.35 -7.11 -4.60
CA PRO A 76 10.20 -8.27 -5.47
C PRO A 76 9.48 -7.93 -6.79
N TYR A 77 8.45 -7.07 -6.75
CA TYR A 77 7.71 -6.65 -7.93
C TYR A 77 8.58 -5.93 -8.96
N TYR A 78 9.41 -4.98 -8.53
CA TYR A 78 10.32 -4.25 -9.42
C TYR A 78 11.42 -5.14 -9.97
N ALA A 79 11.98 -6.01 -9.13
CA ALA A 79 13.03 -6.93 -9.55
C ALA A 79 12.50 -7.94 -10.58
N LEU A 80 11.27 -8.46 -10.38
CA LEU A 80 10.60 -9.34 -11.34
C LEU A 80 10.30 -8.61 -12.66
N GLY A 81 9.88 -7.35 -12.58
CA GLY A 81 9.72 -6.44 -13.72
C GLY A 81 10.98 -6.31 -14.59
N ALA A 82 12.16 -6.28 -13.98
CA ALA A 82 13.43 -6.16 -14.69
C ALA A 82 13.89 -7.47 -15.37
N GLU A 83 13.48 -8.62 -14.83
CA GLU A 83 13.80 -9.96 -15.35
C GLU A 83 12.90 -10.41 -16.50
N LEU A 84 11.77 -9.73 -16.73
CA LEU A 84 10.79 -10.08 -17.77
C LEU A 84 11.30 -9.93 -19.21
N THR A 85 12.30 -9.08 -19.46
CA THR A 85 12.89 -8.90 -20.78
C THR A 85 14.36 -8.47 -20.71
N GLU A 86 15.15 -9.00 -21.64
CA GLU A 86 16.55 -8.66 -21.84
C GLU A 86 16.74 -7.45 -22.77
N ASN A 87 15.72 -7.11 -23.58
CA ASN A 87 15.77 -6.00 -24.52
C ASN A 87 15.48 -4.66 -23.82
N TYR A 88 16.38 -3.70 -23.98
CA TYR A 88 16.28 -2.37 -23.37
C TYR A 88 15.01 -1.60 -23.79
N ASN A 89 14.63 -1.68 -25.06
CA ASN A 89 13.45 -0.98 -25.56
C ASN A 89 12.17 -1.55 -24.94
N ASP A 90 12.08 -2.88 -24.87
CA ASP A 90 10.93 -3.57 -24.28
C ASP A 90 10.85 -3.32 -22.77
N ARG A 91 12.00 -3.28 -22.07
CA ARG A 91 12.05 -2.93 -20.64
C ARG A 91 11.54 -1.52 -20.39
N THR A 92 11.94 -0.56 -21.23
CA THR A 92 11.49 0.84 -21.14
C THR A 92 9.99 0.92 -21.38
N ALA A 93 9.46 0.22 -22.38
CA ALA A 93 8.03 0.17 -22.67
C ALA A 93 7.23 -0.45 -21.52
N LEU A 94 7.69 -1.57 -20.94
CA LEU A 94 7.05 -2.22 -19.79
C LEU A 94 6.94 -1.29 -18.58
N VAL A 95 8.01 -0.57 -18.24
CA VAL A 95 8.00 0.40 -17.15
C VAL A 95 7.04 1.56 -17.46
N ALA A 96 6.98 2.03 -18.71
CA ALA A 96 6.06 3.08 -19.13
C ALA A 96 4.59 2.65 -18.98
N TYR A 97 4.22 1.47 -19.50
CA TYR A 97 2.87 0.92 -19.36
C TYR A 97 2.49 0.76 -17.88
N ARG A 98 3.38 0.17 -17.09
CA ARG A 98 3.17 0.01 -15.64
C ARG A 98 2.86 1.33 -14.96
N ASN A 99 3.71 2.33 -15.16
CA ASN A 99 3.52 3.64 -14.54
C ASN A 99 2.22 4.29 -15.01
N MET A 100 1.86 4.18 -16.30
CA MET A 100 0.61 4.68 -16.83
C MET A 100 -0.60 4.07 -16.12
N PHE A 101 -0.64 2.74 -15.97
CA PHE A 101 -1.71 2.06 -15.24
C PHE A 101 -1.73 2.44 -13.76
N SER A 102 -0.57 2.58 -13.11
CA SER A 102 -0.49 3.06 -11.73
C SER A 102 -1.07 4.46 -11.56
N PHE A 103 -0.79 5.39 -12.48
CA PHE A 103 -1.37 6.74 -12.45
C PHE A 103 -2.88 6.73 -12.68
N VAL A 104 -3.36 5.97 -13.65
CA VAL A 104 -4.80 5.84 -13.93
C VAL A 104 -5.52 5.24 -12.72
N ALA A 105 -4.98 4.18 -12.12
CA ALA A 105 -5.54 3.58 -10.91
C ALA A 105 -5.58 4.57 -9.75
N ALA A 106 -4.48 5.30 -9.51
CA ALA A 106 -4.42 6.34 -8.46
C ALA A 106 -5.47 7.44 -8.68
N MET A 107 -5.69 7.86 -9.93
CA MET A 107 -6.69 8.86 -10.27
C MET A 107 -8.12 8.34 -10.04
N ILE A 108 -8.44 7.13 -10.50
CA ILE A 108 -9.75 6.50 -10.29
C ILE A 108 -10.03 6.34 -8.79
N LEU A 109 -9.07 5.80 -8.03
CA LEU A 109 -9.21 5.63 -6.59
C LEU A 109 -9.39 6.96 -5.86
N SER A 110 -8.66 8.01 -6.27
CA SER A 110 -8.84 9.35 -5.70
C SER A 110 -10.22 9.92 -5.98
N ILE A 111 -10.72 9.77 -7.22
CA ILE A 111 -12.08 10.19 -7.58
C ILE A 111 -13.10 9.43 -6.73
N VAL A 112 -13.00 8.11 -6.64
CA VAL A 112 -13.91 7.29 -5.81
C VAL A 112 -13.83 7.73 -4.33
N ALA A 113 -12.65 7.97 -3.78
CA ALA A 113 -12.49 8.42 -2.41
C ALA A 113 -13.27 9.72 -2.14
N PHE A 114 -13.06 10.75 -2.95
CA PHE A 114 -13.67 12.07 -2.74
C PHE A 114 -15.14 12.14 -3.15
N THR A 115 -15.54 11.36 -4.16
CA THR A 115 -16.92 11.39 -4.66
C THR A 115 -17.84 10.42 -3.95
N VAL A 116 -17.34 9.34 -3.34
CA VAL A 116 -18.19 8.34 -2.66
C VAL A 116 -18.15 8.49 -1.15
N TYR A 117 -16.95 8.62 -0.56
CA TYR A 117 -16.76 8.61 0.90
C TYR A 117 -16.70 10.01 1.49
N PHE A 118 -15.84 10.88 0.95
CA PHE A 118 -15.62 12.23 1.49
C PHE A 118 -16.51 13.29 0.84
N LYS A 119 -17.80 12.96 0.62
CA LYS A 119 -18.79 13.91 0.11
C LYS A 119 -19.03 15.03 1.14
N SER A 120 -19.27 16.25 0.65
CA SER A 120 -19.71 17.35 1.50
C SER A 120 -21.12 17.08 2.04
N THR A 121 -21.32 17.41 3.31
CA THR A 121 -22.62 17.34 4.01
C THR A 121 -22.86 18.65 4.75
N ASP A 122 -24.10 18.93 5.16
CA ASP A 122 -24.43 20.19 5.86
C ASP A 122 -23.60 20.38 7.15
N ALA A 123 -23.28 19.28 7.85
CA ALA A 123 -22.44 19.29 9.04
C ALA A 123 -20.93 19.37 8.71
N TYR A 124 -20.50 18.84 7.57
CA TYR A 124 -19.11 18.81 7.12
C TYR A 124 -19.00 19.28 5.67
N PRO A 125 -18.87 20.60 5.43
CA PRO A 125 -18.64 21.15 4.09
C PRO A 125 -17.36 20.57 3.45
N GLN A 126 -16.36 20.27 4.29
CA GLN A 126 -15.19 19.47 3.92
C GLN A 126 -15.42 18.03 4.36
N GLY A 127 -15.87 17.16 3.45
CA GLY A 127 -16.22 15.77 3.77
C GLY A 127 -15.06 14.94 4.35
N GLN A 128 -13.81 15.36 4.11
CA GLN A 128 -12.61 14.78 4.73
C GLN A 128 -12.57 14.91 6.25
N LEU A 129 -13.26 15.91 6.81
CA LEU A 129 -13.32 16.12 8.25
C LEU A 129 -14.38 15.26 8.93
N ASN A 130 -15.18 14.49 8.18
CA ASN A 130 -16.19 13.59 8.71
C ASN A 130 -15.53 12.28 9.18
N PRO A 131 -15.42 12.01 10.50
CA PRO A 131 -14.78 10.80 11.00
C PRO A 131 -15.53 9.52 10.59
N ALA A 132 -16.85 9.60 10.44
CA ALA A 132 -17.70 8.45 10.10
C ALA A 132 -17.47 7.91 8.68
N ALA A 133 -16.86 8.71 7.79
CA ALA A 133 -16.53 8.27 6.43
C ALA A 133 -15.32 7.31 6.41
N TYR A 134 -14.44 7.41 7.40
CA TYR A 134 -13.15 6.72 7.38
C TYR A 134 -13.23 5.20 7.51
N PRO A 135 -14.05 4.59 8.40
CA PRO A 135 -14.11 3.13 8.48
C PRO A 135 -14.54 2.45 7.18
N ALA A 136 -15.54 3.01 6.48
CA ALA A 136 -16.00 2.47 5.20
C ALA A 136 -14.96 2.68 4.07
N PHE A 137 -14.33 3.86 4.03
CA PHE A 137 -13.22 4.14 3.12
C PHE A 137 -12.04 3.16 3.36
N ALA A 138 -11.63 3.03 4.62
CA ALA A 138 -10.51 2.21 5.03
C ALA A 138 -10.74 0.73 4.69
N LEU A 139 -11.95 0.21 4.94
CA LEU A 139 -12.30 -1.18 4.66
C LEU A 139 -12.28 -1.48 3.17
N THR A 140 -12.91 -0.63 2.37
CA THR A 140 -12.98 -0.86 0.91
C THR A 140 -11.62 -0.79 0.25
N PHE A 141 -10.79 0.20 0.60
CA PHE A 141 -9.44 0.32 0.07
C PHE A 141 -8.51 -0.80 0.59
N ALA A 142 -8.68 -1.23 1.84
CA ALA A 142 -7.99 -2.41 2.37
C ALA A 142 -8.33 -3.66 1.55
N ILE A 143 -9.60 -3.93 1.27
CA ILE A 143 -10.03 -5.08 0.45
C ILE A 143 -9.49 -4.96 -0.97
N VAL A 144 -9.61 -3.79 -1.61
CA VAL A 144 -9.10 -3.57 -2.97
C VAL A 144 -7.59 -3.80 -3.02
N SER A 145 -6.82 -3.28 -2.08
CA SER A 145 -5.37 -3.51 -2.03
C SER A 145 -5.00 -4.98 -1.87
N VAL A 146 -5.72 -5.73 -1.02
CA VAL A 146 -5.50 -7.18 -0.85
C VAL A 146 -5.80 -7.96 -2.13
N ILE A 147 -6.82 -7.56 -2.90
CA ILE A 147 -7.21 -8.23 -4.15
C ILE A 147 -6.24 -7.93 -5.29
N VAL A 148 -5.64 -6.72 -5.30
CA VAL A 148 -4.75 -6.25 -6.36
C VAL A 148 -3.32 -6.79 -6.21
N ILE A 149 -2.90 -7.13 -4.98
CA ILE A 149 -1.59 -7.72 -4.65
C ILE A 149 -1.55 -9.21 -5.00
#